data_AF-A0A968WZS9-F1
#
_entry.id   AF-A0A968WZS9-F1
#
_cell.length_a   1.000
_cell.length_b   1.000
_cell.length_c   1.000
_cell.angle_alpha   90.00
_cell.angle_beta   90.00
_cell.angle_gamma   90.00
#
_symmetry.space_group_name_H-M   'P 1'
#
loop_
_entity.id
_entity.type
_entity.pdbx_description
1 polymer ?
#
loop_
_entity_poly.entity_id
_entity_poly.type
_entity_poly.pdbx_seq_one_letter_code
_entity_poly.pdbx_strand_id
1 'polypeptide(L)'
;MKITSPQPLLPPDGFKPSIHTEIEEKKIEVAPAPTPAPFHAATANLPTQTYHVHHEKKPMSMLVKAGIGVGALAALIVGGVVIGSQIKASGAAKRYNAILSEAKSGTGPIEITGSELKVLLSDLEDPTIAEDKLQNIILALERVKSNDGSNFDGEITKSITEANKLLPEIQTQMIVNILGNRSNEATSAALIEFARNQNKSKTARIAALEAATSGLSNEQFGILLSLMENALEQEIRGSAEKSASELLRKSSDKSKLVSQIANRMSTQDTRFREALIRLMSVAGGR
;
A
#
# COMPACT_ATOMS: atom_id res chain seq x y z
N MET A 1 35.10 -49.42 41.90
CA MET A 1 34.92 -47.94 41.89
C MET A 1 33.45 -47.66 41.58
N LYS A 2 32.70 -47.11 42.53
CA LYS A 2 31.27 -46.80 42.38
C LYS A 2 31.14 -45.35 41.91
N ILE A 3 30.52 -45.13 40.75
CA ILE A 3 30.19 -43.80 40.21
C ILE A 3 28.74 -43.53 40.59
N THR A 4 28.50 -42.51 41.41
CA THR A 4 27.16 -42.08 41.82
C THR A 4 26.74 -40.89 40.97
N SER A 5 25.60 -41.00 40.28
CA SER A 5 25.02 -39.91 39.49
C SER A 5 24.57 -38.74 40.38
N PRO A 6 24.69 -37.48 39.93
CA PRO A 6 24.27 -36.32 40.71
C PRO A 6 22.73 -36.25 40.83
N GLN A 7 22.25 -35.95 42.04
CA GLN A 7 20.83 -35.75 42.35
C GLN A 7 20.28 -34.48 41.66
N PRO A 8 19.02 -34.49 41.18
CA PRO A 8 18.36 -33.28 40.73
C PRO A 8 17.94 -32.41 41.93
N LEU A 9 18.24 -31.11 41.85
CA LEU A 9 17.78 -30.11 42.81
C LEU A 9 16.27 -29.91 42.67
N LEU A 10 15.53 -30.06 43.78
CA LEU A 10 14.13 -29.65 43.84
C LEU A 10 14.02 -28.11 43.76
N PRO A 11 13.01 -27.56 43.06
CA PRO A 11 12.74 -26.14 43.11
C PRO A 11 12.24 -25.72 44.50
N PRO A 12 12.51 -24.48 44.92
CA PRO A 12 12.08 -23.96 46.22
C PRO A 12 10.55 -23.82 46.29
N ASP A 13 9.98 -24.29 47.40
CA ASP A 13 8.58 -24.12 47.76
C ASP A 13 8.22 -22.63 47.84
N GLY A 14 7.23 -22.19 47.05
CA GLY A 14 6.69 -20.82 47.19
C GLY A 14 5.98 -20.19 45.99
N PHE A 15 5.87 -20.84 44.83
CA PHE A 15 5.12 -20.26 43.70
C PHE A 15 3.63 -20.59 43.78
N LYS A 16 2.84 -19.68 44.37
CA LYS A 16 1.39 -19.60 44.15
C LYS A 16 1.10 -18.61 43.03
N PRO A 17 0.40 -19.00 41.94
CA PRO A 17 -0.24 -18.03 41.08
C PRO A 17 -1.65 -17.73 41.62
N SER A 18 -1.86 -16.51 42.10
CA SER A 18 -3.21 -15.97 42.31
C SER A 18 -3.38 -14.75 41.43
N ILE A 19 -3.78 -14.97 40.18
CA ILE A 19 -4.37 -13.93 39.34
C ILE A 19 -5.88 -14.18 39.38
N HIS A 20 -6.56 -13.50 40.30
CA HIS A 20 -7.98 -13.22 40.17
C HIS A 20 -8.09 -11.92 39.38
N THR A 21 -8.32 -12.01 38.07
CA THR A 21 -8.89 -10.90 37.32
C THR A 21 -10.39 -11.14 37.27
N GLU A 22 -11.12 -10.38 38.07
CA GLU A 22 -12.57 -10.28 37.99
C GLU A 22 -12.95 -9.76 36.60
N ILE A 23 -13.83 -10.49 35.93
CA ILE A 23 -14.44 -10.07 34.68
C ILE A 23 -15.55 -9.09 35.08
N GLU A 24 -15.28 -7.79 34.97
CA GLU A 24 -16.31 -6.77 35.07
C GLU A 24 -17.17 -6.81 33.80
N GLU A 25 -18.31 -7.48 33.87
CA GLU A 25 -19.34 -7.46 32.84
C GLU A 25 -19.93 -6.05 32.71
N LYS A 26 -19.33 -5.23 31.84
CA LYS A 26 -19.94 -3.97 31.41
C LYS A 26 -21.12 -4.28 30.50
N LYS A 27 -22.31 -4.30 31.11
CA LYS A 27 -23.63 -4.31 30.46
C LYS A 27 -23.69 -3.18 29.42
N ILE A 28 -23.67 -3.53 28.14
CA ILE A 28 -23.93 -2.59 27.05
C ILE A 28 -25.44 -2.38 27.00
N GLU A 29 -25.89 -1.22 27.43
CA GLU A 29 -27.24 -0.72 27.22
C GLU A 29 -27.39 -0.37 25.73
N VAL A 30 -28.18 -1.15 25.01
CA VAL A 30 -28.48 -0.95 23.59
C VAL A 30 -29.48 0.21 23.48
N ALA A 31 -28.99 1.37 23.03
CA ALA A 31 -29.85 2.47 22.61
C ALA A 31 -30.70 2.04 21.39
N PRO A 32 -31.99 2.40 21.32
CA PRO A 32 -32.84 2.04 20.18
C PRO A 32 -32.39 2.76 18.90
N ALA A 33 -32.46 2.04 17.78
CA ALA A 33 -32.07 2.52 16.46
C ALA A 33 -32.87 3.77 16.05
N PRO A 34 -32.23 4.80 15.46
CA PRO A 34 -32.95 5.91 14.85
C PRO A 34 -33.70 5.42 13.61
N THR A 35 -34.99 5.70 13.58
CA THR A 35 -35.88 5.52 12.44
C THR A 35 -35.39 6.31 11.21
N PRO A 36 -35.43 5.75 9.99
CA PRO A 36 -35.08 6.49 8.79
C PRO A 36 -36.14 7.56 8.50
N ALA A 37 -35.71 8.82 8.45
CA ALA A 37 -36.52 9.93 7.93
C ALA A 37 -36.66 9.81 6.39
N PRO A 38 -37.80 10.24 5.82
CA PRO A 38 -38.06 10.12 4.39
C PRO A 38 -37.17 11.07 3.58
N PHE A 39 -36.64 10.56 2.46
CA PHE A 39 -35.91 11.34 1.47
C PHE A 39 -36.85 12.35 0.80
N HIS A 40 -36.61 13.65 1.01
CA HIS A 40 -37.12 14.71 0.15
C HIS A 40 -36.12 14.96 -0.97
N ALA A 41 -36.51 14.62 -2.21
CA ALA A 41 -35.79 15.01 -3.40
C ALA A 41 -35.94 16.53 -3.62
N ALA A 42 -34.85 17.28 -3.49
CA ALA A 42 -34.77 18.66 -3.93
C ALA A 42 -34.11 18.70 -5.31
N THR A 43 -34.94 18.83 -6.34
CA THR A 43 -34.53 19.25 -7.69
C THR A 43 -34.04 20.70 -7.65
N ALA A 44 -32.73 20.91 -7.84
CA ALA A 44 -32.18 22.23 -8.11
C ALA A 44 -31.90 22.35 -9.62
N ASN A 45 -32.76 23.10 -10.30
CA ASN A 45 -32.53 23.62 -11.65
C ASN A 45 -31.34 24.59 -11.61
N LEU A 46 -30.32 24.34 -12.44
CA LEU A 46 -29.26 25.31 -12.72
C LEU A 46 -29.46 25.90 -14.12
N PRO A 47 -29.46 27.24 -14.27
CA PRO A 47 -29.60 27.89 -15.57
C PRO A 47 -28.30 27.85 -16.38
N THR A 48 -28.42 27.50 -17.66
CA THR A 48 -27.35 27.54 -18.66
C THR A 48 -26.95 29.00 -18.95
N GLN A 49 -25.74 29.42 -18.58
CA GLN A 49 -25.15 30.66 -19.12
C GLN A 49 -24.36 30.35 -20.39
N THR A 50 -24.88 30.82 -21.52
CA THR A 50 -24.18 30.99 -22.79
C THR A 50 -23.28 32.23 -22.74
N TYR A 51 -21.98 32.06 -22.97
CA TYR A 51 -21.05 33.18 -23.10
C TYR A 51 -21.00 33.65 -24.57
N HIS A 52 -21.41 34.90 -24.80
CA HIS A 52 -21.10 35.64 -26.03
C HIS A 52 -19.66 36.18 -25.94
N VAL A 53 -18.83 35.81 -26.91
CA VAL A 53 -17.50 36.40 -27.10
C VAL A 53 -17.67 37.73 -27.84
N HIS A 54 -17.45 38.85 -27.16
CA HIS A 54 -17.31 40.15 -27.80
C HIS A 54 -15.92 40.26 -28.45
N HIS A 55 -15.87 40.41 -29.77
CA HIS A 55 -14.68 40.87 -30.48
C HIS A 55 -14.60 42.39 -30.39
N GLU A 56 -13.57 42.92 -29.73
CA GLU A 56 -13.18 44.32 -29.90
C GLU A 56 -11.70 44.42 -30.31
N LYS A 57 -11.47 45.27 -31.31
CA LYS A 57 -10.23 45.38 -32.08
C LYS A 57 -9.15 46.17 -31.32
N LYS A 58 -7.90 45.73 -31.48
CA LYS A 58 -6.67 46.42 -31.03
C LYS A 58 -6.52 47.83 -31.60
N PRO A 59 -5.61 48.64 -31.01
CA PRO A 59 -4.35 48.88 -31.72
C PRO A 59 -3.09 48.54 -30.90
N MET A 60 -2.05 48.11 -31.62
CA MET A 60 -0.74 47.66 -31.13
C MET A 60 0.15 48.82 -30.65
N SER A 61 1.00 48.53 -29.66
CA SER A 61 2.32 49.18 -29.50
C SER A 61 3.35 48.14 -29.10
N MET A 62 4.60 48.42 -29.45
CA MET A 62 5.71 47.50 -29.72
C MET A 62 6.27 46.73 -28.52
N LEU A 63 6.95 45.62 -28.88
CA LEU A 63 8.27 45.19 -28.39
C LEU A 63 8.34 43.90 -27.56
N VAL A 64 9.28 43.04 -27.99
CA VAL A 64 9.83 41.81 -27.40
C VAL A 64 9.13 40.50 -27.79
N LYS A 65 9.62 39.93 -28.91
CA LYS A 65 9.43 38.53 -29.29
C LYS A 65 10.42 37.65 -28.51
N ALA A 66 9.99 37.09 -27.39
CA ALA A 66 10.51 35.82 -26.88
C ALA A 66 9.39 34.78 -27.10
N GLY A 67 9.58 33.90 -28.08
CA GLY A 67 8.61 32.86 -28.39
C GLY A 67 8.68 31.74 -27.36
N ILE A 68 7.68 31.67 -26.49
CA ILE A 68 7.34 30.44 -25.76
C ILE A 68 5.97 30.01 -26.29
N GLY A 69 5.99 28.87 -26.96
CA GLY A 69 4.81 28.20 -27.48
C GLY A 69 3.87 27.80 -26.34
N VAL A 70 2.60 28.08 -26.59
CA VAL A 70 1.43 27.79 -25.78
C VAL A 70 1.25 26.27 -25.64
N GLY A 71 0.94 25.80 -24.43
CA GLY A 71 0.47 24.42 -24.23
C GLY A 71 0.08 24.13 -22.78
N ALA A 72 -1.22 24.26 -22.50
CA ALA A 72 -1.95 23.75 -21.33
C ALA A 72 -1.69 24.41 -19.95
N LEU A 73 -2.44 25.48 -19.70
CA LEU A 73 -2.79 25.95 -18.37
C LEU A 73 -4.01 25.14 -17.88
N ALA A 74 -3.83 24.23 -16.93
CA ALA A 74 -4.92 23.65 -16.15
C ALA A 74 -4.74 24.07 -14.68
N ALA A 75 -5.63 24.94 -14.24
CA ALA A 75 -5.67 25.48 -12.89
C ALA A 75 -6.17 24.45 -11.88
N LEU A 76 -5.49 24.33 -10.74
CA LEU A 76 -6.08 23.83 -9.51
C LEU A 76 -6.01 24.92 -8.45
N ILE A 77 -7.17 25.50 -8.17
CA ILE A 77 -7.44 26.35 -7.02
C ILE A 77 -7.82 25.42 -5.87
N VAL A 78 -6.94 25.22 -4.90
CA VAL A 78 -7.32 24.87 -3.53
C VAL A 78 -6.44 25.66 -2.57
N GLY A 79 -7.11 26.40 -1.67
CA GLY A 79 -6.54 27.44 -0.83
C GLY A 79 -5.63 26.95 0.29
N GLY A 80 -4.67 27.82 0.63
CA GLY A 80 -3.78 27.69 1.77
C GLY A 80 -2.60 28.65 1.60
N VAL A 81 -2.73 29.85 2.16
CA VAL A 81 -1.69 30.88 2.17
C VAL A 81 -0.45 30.35 2.89
N VAL A 82 0.64 30.10 2.16
CA VAL A 82 1.97 29.95 2.74
C VAL A 82 2.69 31.28 2.63
N ILE A 83 2.64 32.08 3.70
CA ILE A 83 3.52 33.24 3.88
C ILE A 83 4.83 32.73 4.49
N GLY A 84 5.95 33.10 3.87
CA GLY A 84 7.24 33.15 4.56
C GLY A 84 8.41 32.59 3.77
N SER A 85 9.03 33.47 2.97
CA SER A 85 10.42 33.42 2.53
C SER A 85 10.93 32.15 1.85
N GLN A 86 11.06 32.15 0.51
CA GLN A 86 12.29 31.65 -0.14
C GLN A 86 12.51 32.29 -1.53
N ILE A 87 13.75 32.73 -1.68
CA ILE A 87 14.51 33.24 -2.82
C ILE A 87 14.29 32.40 -4.09
N LYS A 88 14.12 33.05 -5.26
CA LYS A 88 14.32 32.55 -6.64
C LYS A 88 14.18 31.02 -6.86
N ALA A 89 13.12 30.41 -6.35
CA ALA A 89 12.85 29.00 -6.65
C ALA A 89 12.44 28.89 -8.12
N SER A 90 13.11 28.00 -8.86
CA SER A 90 12.69 27.63 -10.22
C SER A 90 11.23 27.15 -10.19
N GLY A 91 10.51 27.24 -11.31
CA GLY A 91 9.12 26.78 -11.39
C GLY A 91 8.94 25.34 -10.88
N ALA A 92 9.92 24.48 -11.14
CA ALA A 92 9.97 23.11 -10.65
C ALA A 92 10.00 23.00 -9.11
N ALA A 93 10.84 23.79 -8.43
CA ALA A 93 10.91 23.76 -6.96
C ALA A 93 9.63 24.28 -6.30
N LYS A 94 8.99 25.31 -6.88
CA LYS A 94 7.67 25.79 -6.42
C LYS A 94 6.61 24.71 -6.57
N ARG A 95 6.62 24.03 -7.71
CA ARG A 95 5.65 22.98 -8.02
C ARG A 95 5.85 21.75 -7.13
N TYR A 96 7.09 21.33 -6.90
CA TYR A 96 7.43 20.27 -5.96
C TYR A 96 6.89 20.57 -4.54
N ASN A 97 7.15 21.77 -4.03
CA ASN A 97 6.64 22.17 -2.71
C ASN A 97 5.11 22.24 -2.67
N ALA A 98 4.46 22.64 -3.77
CA ALA A 98 3.00 22.62 -3.88
C ALA A 98 2.45 21.19 -3.80
N ILE A 99 3.07 20.21 -4.47
CA ILE A 99 2.70 18.79 -4.40
C ILE A 99 2.77 18.29 -2.95
N LEU A 100 3.88 18.57 -2.25
CA LEU A 100 4.03 18.16 -0.84
C LEU A 100 3.04 18.86 0.09
N SER A 101 2.70 20.13 -0.19
CA SER A 101 1.71 20.86 0.58
C SER A 101 0.30 20.29 0.36
N GLU A 102 -0.07 19.98 -0.88
CA GLU A 102 -1.35 19.38 -1.23
C GLU A 102 -1.52 17.98 -0.65
N ALA A 103 -0.41 17.22 -0.56
CA ALA A 103 -0.35 15.93 0.13
C ALA A 103 -0.72 16.03 1.62
N LYS A 104 -0.34 17.12 2.30
CA LYS A 104 -0.64 17.34 3.72
C LYS A 104 -2.08 17.76 3.98
N SER A 105 -2.61 18.68 3.17
CA SER A 105 -3.86 19.39 3.49
C SER A 105 -5.07 18.87 2.71
N GLY A 106 -4.85 18.21 1.58
CA GLY A 106 -5.92 17.71 0.72
C GLY A 106 -6.37 16.30 1.06
N THR A 107 -7.50 15.90 0.48
CA THR A 107 -8.00 14.51 0.50
C THR A 107 -8.17 13.92 -0.91
N GLY A 108 -8.05 14.75 -1.95
CA GLY A 108 -8.23 14.35 -3.35
C GLY A 108 -6.96 13.80 -4.03
N PRO A 109 -7.08 13.30 -5.27
CA PRO A 109 -5.93 12.92 -6.07
C PRO A 109 -5.04 14.15 -6.38
N ILE A 110 -3.74 13.92 -6.49
CA ILE A 110 -2.76 14.94 -6.86
C ILE A 110 -2.27 14.67 -8.28
N GLU A 111 -2.73 15.49 -9.22
CA GLU A 111 -2.40 15.33 -10.64
C GLU A 111 -1.00 15.86 -10.94
N ILE A 112 -0.08 14.96 -11.31
CA ILE A 112 1.31 15.27 -11.64
C ILE A 112 1.75 14.55 -12.92
N THR A 113 2.85 15.02 -13.50
CA THR A 113 3.55 14.42 -14.64
C THR A 113 4.51 13.32 -14.18
N GLY A 114 4.93 12.44 -15.08
CA GLY A 114 5.98 11.46 -14.81
C GLY A 114 7.32 12.09 -14.45
N SER A 115 7.60 13.30 -14.95
CA SER A 115 8.81 14.03 -14.58
C SER A 115 8.80 14.48 -13.11
N GLU A 116 7.65 14.92 -12.60
CA GLU A 116 7.47 15.29 -11.20
C GLU A 116 7.48 14.05 -10.28
N LEU A 117 6.89 12.93 -10.73
CA LEU A 117 6.96 11.67 -10.00
C LEU A 117 8.41 11.23 -9.80
N LYS A 118 9.24 11.30 -10.85
CA LYS A 118 10.66 10.93 -10.76
C LYS A 118 11.43 11.77 -9.75
N VAL A 119 11.09 13.06 -9.59
CA VAL A 119 11.70 13.92 -8.57
C VAL A 119 11.28 13.48 -7.16
N LEU A 120 10.00 13.12 -6.94
CA LEU A 120 9.57 12.56 -5.65
C LEU A 120 10.29 11.26 -5.32
N LEU A 121 10.41 10.36 -6.31
CA LEU A 121 11.06 9.07 -6.14
C LEU A 121 12.58 9.20 -5.93
N SER A 122 13.25 10.15 -6.59
CA SER A 122 14.69 10.38 -6.38
C SER A 122 15.02 10.84 -4.96
N ASP A 123 14.12 11.61 -4.34
CA ASP A 123 14.30 12.05 -2.95
C ASP A 123 14.21 10.89 -1.95
N LEU A 124 13.53 9.79 -2.30
CA LEU A 124 13.53 8.58 -1.48
C LEU A 124 14.90 7.88 -1.44
N GLU A 125 15.78 8.16 -2.40
CA GLU A 125 17.13 7.61 -2.43
C GLU A 125 18.13 8.41 -1.58
N ASP A 126 17.74 9.58 -1.08
CA ASP A 126 18.57 10.43 -0.24
C ASP A 126 18.62 9.87 1.20
N PRO A 127 19.77 9.35 1.66
CA PRO A 127 19.90 8.81 3.02
C PRO A 127 19.83 9.89 4.11
N THR A 128 19.88 11.17 3.73
CA THR A 128 19.82 12.33 4.64
C THR A 128 18.47 13.03 4.63
N ILE A 129 17.46 12.45 3.97
CA ILE A 129 16.13 13.04 3.91
C ILE A 129 15.57 13.26 5.31
N ALA A 130 15.09 14.47 5.58
CA ALA A 130 14.42 14.81 6.83
C ALA A 130 13.13 14.00 6.97
N GLU A 131 12.82 13.52 8.18
CA GLU A 131 11.69 12.62 8.40
C GLU A 131 10.34 13.25 8.07
N ASP A 132 10.16 14.54 8.36
CA ASP A 132 8.96 15.28 7.95
C ASP A 132 8.83 15.34 6.43
N LYS A 133 9.93 15.55 5.71
CA LYS A 133 9.95 15.53 4.24
C LYS A 133 9.61 14.14 3.71
N LEU A 134 10.20 13.08 4.28
CA LEU A 134 9.91 11.69 3.91
C LEU A 134 8.43 11.36 4.07
N GLN A 135 7.82 11.69 5.20
CA GLN A 135 6.39 11.45 5.42
C GLN A 135 5.51 12.20 4.42
N ASN A 136 5.89 13.43 4.04
CA ASN A 136 5.14 14.17 3.01
C ASN A 136 5.24 13.54 1.63
N ILE A 137 6.40 12.98 1.28
CA ILE A 137 6.56 12.24 0.04
C ILE A 137 5.71 10.97 0.06
N ILE A 138 5.69 10.23 1.18
CA ILE A 138 4.83 9.04 1.33
C ILE A 138 3.36 9.42 1.11
N LEU A 139 2.85 10.46 1.80
CA LEU A 139 1.49 10.97 1.62
C LEU A 139 1.20 11.43 0.18
N ALA A 140 2.19 12.03 -0.49
CA ALA A 140 2.06 12.41 -1.88
C ALA A 140 1.93 11.15 -2.76
N LEU A 141 2.83 10.20 -2.62
CA LEU A 141 2.87 8.97 -3.41
C LEU A 141 1.62 8.09 -3.23
N GLU A 142 0.94 8.16 -2.09
CA GLU A 142 -0.37 7.52 -1.90
C GLU A 142 -1.47 8.11 -2.82
N ARG A 143 -1.37 9.41 -3.14
CA ARG A 143 -2.45 10.19 -3.76
C ARG A 143 -2.18 10.61 -5.19
N VAL A 144 -0.95 10.52 -5.68
CA VAL A 144 -0.59 10.97 -7.03
C VAL A 144 -1.29 10.18 -8.13
N LYS A 145 -1.77 10.91 -9.13
CA LYS A 145 -2.35 10.40 -10.39
C LYS A 145 -1.64 11.07 -11.57
N SER A 146 -1.54 10.32 -12.67
CA SER A 146 -0.87 10.79 -13.87
C SER A 146 -1.80 11.68 -14.69
N ASN A 147 -1.30 12.85 -15.07
CA ASN A 147 -1.96 13.76 -16.01
C ASN A 147 -1.39 13.70 -17.43
N ASP A 148 -0.38 12.85 -17.67
CA ASP A 148 0.37 12.74 -18.93
C ASP A 148 0.40 11.30 -19.49
N GLY A 149 -0.32 10.36 -18.88
CA GLY A 149 -0.39 8.96 -19.31
C GLY A 149 0.77 8.09 -18.84
N SER A 150 1.67 8.61 -18.00
CA SER A 150 2.78 7.85 -17.40
C SER A 150 2.28 6.72 -16.48
N ASN A 151 3.01 5.60 -16.47
CA ASN A 151 2.69 4.44 -15.63
C ASN A 151 3.17 4.63 -14.18
N PHE A 152 2.38 5.33 -13.37
CA PHE A 152 2.75 5.63 -11.99
C PHE A 152 2.84 4.39 -11.11
N ASP A 153 1.88 3.47 -11.22
CA ASP A 153 1.87 2.29 -10.35
C ASP A 153 3.07 1.39 -10.63
N GLY A 154 3.47 1.23 -11.90
CA GLY A 154 4.69 0.51 -12.27
C GLY A 154 5.96 1.20 -11.78
N GLU A 155 6.10 2.52 -11.97
CA GLU A 155 7.28 3.26 -11.52
C GLU A 155 7.42 3.27 -9.99
N ILE A 156 6.33 3.53 -9.27
CA ILE A 156 6.30 3.52 -7.80
C ILE A 156 6.60 2.12 -7.25
N THR A 157 5.98 1.07 -7.81
CA THR A 157 6.23 -0.32 -7.42
C THR A 157 7.69 -0.67 -7.60
N LYS A 158 8.26 -0.34 -8.76
CA LYS A 158 9.67 -0.59 -9.06
C LYS A 158 10.58 0.12 -8.06
N SER A 159 10.38 1.42 -7.86
CA SER A 159 11.21 2.21 -6.94
C SER A 159 11.18 1.68 -5.51
N ILE A 160 10.01 1.26 -5.00
CA ILE A 160 9.89 0.75 -3.64
C ILE A 160 10.48 -0.67 -3.52
N THR A 161 10.18 -1.58 -4.45
CA THR A 161 10.57 -3.00 -4.35
C THR A 161 12.03 -3.26 -4.72
N GLU A 162 12.58 -2.51 -5.68
CA GLU A 162 13.97 -2.63 -6.11
C GLU A 162 14.93 -1.72 -5.32
N ALA A 163 14.40 -0.87 -4.42
CA ALA A 163 15.23 -0.05 -3.57
C ALA A 163 16.21 -0.89 -2.73
N ASN A 164 17.49 -0.54 -2.87
CA ASN A 164 18.59 -1.13 -2.10
C ASN A 164 19.16 -0.18 -1.04
N LYS A 165 18.78 1.12 -1.10
CA LYS A 165 19.25 2.15 -0.18
C LYS A 165 18.21 2.53 0.89
N LEU A 166 16.95 2.11 0.72
CA LEU A 166 15.91 2.37 1.72
C LEU A 166 16.17 1.55 2.97
N LEU A 167 16.02 2.20 4.14
CA LEU A 167 15.97 1.49 5.41
C LEU A 167 14.80 0.49 5.40
N PRO A 168 14.97 -0.72 5.96
CA PRO A 168 13.94 -1.75 5.95
C PRO A 168 12.58 -1.30 6.50
N GLU A 169 12.58 -0.47 7.53
CA GLU A 169 11.39 0.06 8.19
C GLU A 169 10.62 1.00 7.25
N ILE A 170 11.34 1.88 6.55
CA ILE A 170 10.77 2.81 5.58
C ILE A 170 10.22 2.05 4.37
N GLN A 171 10.97 1.06 3.87
CA GLN A 171 10.49 0.21 2.78
C GLN A 171 9.22 -0.55 3.17
N THR A 172 9.14 -1.05 4.41
CA THR A 172 7.94 -1.71 4.94
C THR A 172 6.76 -0.73 4.98
N GLN A 173 6.96 0.49 5.50
CA GLN A 173 5.91 1.51 5.55
C GLN A 173 5.40 1.85 4.15
N MET A 174 6.29 2.01 3.17
CA MET A 174 5.92 2.29 1.77
C MET A 174 5.15 1.13 1.13
N ILE A 175 5.55 -0.12 1.39
CA ILE A 175 4.81 -1.29 0.90
C ILE A 175 3.38 -1.28 1.44
N VAL A 176 3.19 -1.05 2.74
CA VAL A 176 1.86 -1.07 3.38
C VAL A 176 1.01 0.11 2.88
N ASN A 177 1.53 1.33 3.01
CA ASN A 177 0.72 2.53 2.83
C ASN A 177 0.53 2.89 1.35
N ILE A 178 1.55 2.68 0.51
CA ILE A 178 1.50 3.06 -0.89
C ILE A 178 1.07 1.85 -1.73
N LEU A 179 1.83 0.76 -1.70
CA LEU A 179 1.58 -0.37 -2.61
C LEU A 179 0.33 -1.17 -2.22
N GLY A 180 -0.01 -1.26 -0.94
CA GLY A 180 -1.26 -1.87 -0.48
C GLY A 180 -2.50 -1.15 -1.00
N ASN A 181 -2.47 0.18 -1.03
CA ASN A 181 -3.57 1.01 -1.54
C ASN A 181 -3.60 1.09 -3.09
N ARG A 182 -2.44 0.89 -3.73
CA ARG A 182 -2.27 0.87 -5.19
C ARG A 182 -2.20 -0.56 -5.75
N SER A 183 -2.75 -1.51 -4.99
CA SER A 183 -2.68 -2.94 -5.30
C SER A 183 -3.52 -3.25 -6.54
N ASN A 184 -2.84 -3.72 -7.58
CA ASN A 184 -3.39 -4.22 -8.83
C ASN A 184 -2.58 -5.47 -9.22
N GLU A 185 -2.98 -6.18 -10.27
CA GLU A 185 -2.32 -7.44 -10.65
C GLU A 185 -0.80 -7.31 -10.84
N ALA A 186 -0.34 -6.25 -11.52
CA ALA A 186 1.07 -6.02 -11.76
C ALA A 186 1.83 -5.69 -10.45
N THR A 187 1.26 -4.80 -9.62
CA THR A 187 1.82 -4.46 -8.31
C THR A 187 1.91 -5.69 -7.41
N SER A 188 0.84 -6.49 -7.34
CA SER A 188 0.79 -7.72 -6.54
C SER A 188 1.80 -8.76 -7.02
N ALA A 189 1.96 -8.94 -8.33
CA ALA A 189 2.98 -9.84 -8.88
C ALA A 189 4.39 -9.42 -8.44
N ALA A 190 4.71 -8.12 -8.51
CA ALA A 190 6.00 -7.59 -8.07
C ALA A 190 6.21 -7.74 -6.55
N LEU A 191 5.17 -7.50 -5.74
CA LEU A 191 5.21 -7.70 -4.29
C LEU A 191 5.42 -9.16 -3.91
N ILE A 192 4.81 -10.09 -4.66
CA ILE A 192 5.02 -11.53 -4.46
C ILE A 192 6.45 -11.93 -4.78
N GLU A 193 7.03 -11.43 -5.87
CA GLU A 193 8.44 -11.64 -6.19
C GLU A 193 9.36 -11.02 -5.13
N PHE A 194 9.05 -9.82 -4.65
CA PHE A 194 9.76 -9.19 -3.54
C PHE A 194 9.75 -10.07 -2.28
N ALA A 195 8.60 -10.65 -1.92
CA ALA A 195 8.46 -11.51 -0.74
C ALA A 195 9.29 -12.81 -0.82
N ARG A 196 9.64 -13.27 -2.03
CA ARG A 196 10.54 -14.43 -2.24
C ARG A 196 12.01 -14.12 -1.98
N ASN A 197 12.40 -12.86 -2.07
CA ASN A 197 13.79 -12.48 -1.95
C ASN A 197 14.25 -12.57 -0.48
N GLN A 198 15.01 -13.61 -0.16
CA GLN A 198 15.50 -13.88 1.21
C GLN A 198 16.49 -12.82 1.71
N ASN A 199 17.03 -11.97 0.83
CA ASN A 199 17.90 -10.85 1.23
C ASN A 199 17.11 -9.64 1.76
N LYS A 200 15.78 -9.63 1.59
CA LYS A 200 14.92 -8.57 2.12
C LYS A 200 14.51 -8.89 3.56
N SER A 201 14.21 -7.85 4.33
CA SER A 201 13.86 -8.04 5.75
C SER A 201 12.60 -8.89 5.89
N LYS A 202 12.53 -9.71 6.94
CA LYS A 202 11.36 -10.55 7.25
C LYS A 202 10.07 -9.70 7.27
N THR A 203 10.11 -8.55 7.96
CA THR A 203 8.96 -7.66 8.11
C THR A 203 8.49 -7.10 6.76
N ALA A 204 9.41 -6.64 5.89
CA ALA A 204 9.05 -6.13 4.57
C ALA A 204 8.45 -7.23 3.68
N ARG A 205 9.00 -8.45 3.76
CA ARG A 205 8.47 -9.61 3.01
C ARG A 205 7.06 -9.98 3.47
N ILE A 206 6.77 -9.96 4.77
CA ILE A 206 5.42 -10.18 5.30
C ILE A 206 4.45 -9.10 4.80
N ALA A 207 4.85 -7.82 4.94
CA ALA A 207 4.05 -6.70 4.46
C ALA A 207 3.74 -6.79 2.96
N ALA A 208 4.70 -7.27 2.16
CA ALA A 208 4.49 -7.46 0.73
C ALA A 208 3.44 -8.53 0.42
N LEU A 209 3.44 -9.66 1.14
CA LEU A 209 2.40 -10.69 1.00
C LEU A 209 1.01 -10.15 1.36
N GLU A 210 0.91 -9.40 2.45
CA GLU A 210 -0.34 -8.79 2.90
C GLU A 210 -0.85 -7.74 1.90
N ALA A 211 0.01 -6.83 1.46
CA ALA A 211 -0.34 -5.79 0.48
C ALA A 211 -0.71 -6.36 -0.90
N ALA A 212 -0.10 -7.48 -1.31
CA ALA A 212 -0.40 -8.12 -2.59
C ALA A 212 -1.79 -8.77 -2.61
N THR A 213 -2.33 -9.16 -1.45
CA THR A 213 -3.47 -10.10 -1.32
C THR A 213 -4.69 -9.68 -2.15
N SER A 214 -5.05 -8.39 -2.14
CA SER A 214 -6.21 -7.87 -2.86
C SER A 214 -6.05 -7.93 -4.39
N GLY A 215 -4.86 -7.63 -4.91
CA GLY A 215 -4.54 -7.65 -6.35
C GLY A 215 -4.06 -9.00 -6.92
N LEU A 216 -3.93 -10.06 -6.11
CA LEU A 216 -3.47 -11.37 -6.61
C LEU A 216 -4.34 -11.93 -7.75
N SER A 217 -3.68 -12.48 -8.77
CA SER A 217 -4.25 -13.31 -9.82
C SER A 217 -3.83 -14.79 -9.67
N ASN A 218 -4.44 -15.68 -10.46
CA ASN A 218 -4.22 -17.13 -10.35
C ASN A 218 -2.76 -17.54 -10.68
N GLU A 219 -2.06 -16.68 -11.39
CA GLU A 219 -0.69 -16.80 -11.86
C GLU A 219 0.30 -16.85 -10.68
N GLN A 220 0.01 -16.15 -9.57
CA GLN A 220 0.89 -16.15 -8.39
C GLN A 220 0.63 -17.30 -7.43
N PHE A 221 -0.41 -18.12 -7.64
CA PHE A 221 -0.76 -19.18 -6.70
C PHE A 221 0.37 -20.21 -6.50
N GLY A 222 1.02 -20.62 -7.60
CA GLY A 222 2.15 -21.55 -7.53
C GLY A 222 3.35 -21.00 -6.74
N ILE A 223 3.56 -19.69 -6.77
CA ILE A 223 4.61 -19.02 -5.98
C ILE A 223 4.25 -19.04 -4.49
N LEU A 224 2.99 -18.74 -4.14
CA LEU A 224 2.51 -18.79 -2.76
C LEU A 224 2.69 -20.19 -2.15
N LEU A 225 2.32 -21.24 -2.90
CA LEU A 225 2.58 -22.62 -2.48
C LEU A 225 4.07 -22.90 -2.25
N SER A 226 4.93 -22.36 -3.12
CA SER A 226 6.37 -22.52 -2.99
C SER A 226 6.95 -21.78 -1.79
N LEU A 227 6.37 -20.63 -1.40
CA LEU A 227 6.72 -19.92 -0.17
C LEU A 227 6.27 -20.68 1.08
N MET A 228 5.07 -21.25 1.07
CA MET A 228 4.58 -22.10 2.17
C MET A 228 5.48 -23.32 2.41
N GLU A 229 6.03 -23.89 1.35
CA GLU A 229 6.93 -25.05 1.41
C GLU A 229 8.35 -24.67 1.83
N ASN A 230 8.93 -23.64 1.21
CA ASN A 230 10.37 -23.41 1.26
C ASN A 230 10.82 -22.21 2.10
N ALA A 231 9.92 -21.32 2.54
CA ALA A 231 10.34 -20.19 3.36
C ALA A 231 10.88 -20.67 4.70
N LEU A 232 11.98 -20.08 5.17
CA LEU A 232 12.63 -20.46 6.43
C LEU A 232 11.75 -20.06 7.62
N GLU A 233 11.21 -18.85 7.57
CA GLU A 233 10.42 -18.22 8.62
C GLU A 233 8.97 -18.72 8.63
N GLN A 234 8.46 -19.07 9.81
CA GLN A 234 7.09 -19.57 9.96
C GLN A 234 6.05 -18.51 9.60
N GLU A 235 6.32 -17.26 9.93
CA GLU A 235 5.43 -16.12 9.69
C GLU A 235 5.27 -15.85 8.19
N ILE A 236 6.33 -16.06 7.41
CA ILE A 236 6.27 -15.97 5.93
C ILE A 236 5.42 -17.11 5.38
N ARG A 237 5.61 -18.35 5.86
CA ARG A 237 4.75 -19.49 5.45
C ARG A 237 3.28 -19.22 5.78
N GLY A 238 2.99 -18.73 6.97
CA GLY A 238 1.63 -18.39 7.41
C GLY A 238 1.00 -17.25 6.60
N SER A 239 1.76 -16.20 6.29
CA SER A 239 1.29 -15.10 5.45
C SER A 239 1.05 -15.54 4.00
N ALA A 240 1.90 -16.42 3.46
CA ALA A 240 1.69 -17.02 2.14
C ALA A 240 0.44 -17.92 2.11
N GLU A 241 0.21 -18.72 3.17
CA GLU A 241 -1.00 -19.54 3.31
C GLU A 241 -2.27 -18.70 3.38
N LYS A 242 -2.24 -17.59 4.14
CA LYS A 242 -3.36 -16.63 4.20
C LYS A 242 -3.64 -16.02 2.83
N SER A 243 -2.61 -15.55 2.14
CA SER A 243 -2.72 -14.97 0.79
C SER A 243 -3.26 -15.98 -0.23
N ALA A 244 -2.79 -17.24 -0.17
CA ALA A 244 -3.27 -18.33 -1.02
C ALA A 244 -4.73 -18.67 -0.73
N SER A 245 -5.13 -18.68 0.54
CA SER A 245 -6.52 -18.91 0.97
C SER A 245 -7.46 -17.83 0.42
N GLU A 246 -7.07 -16.55 0.52
CA GLU A 246 -7.86 -15.44 -0.01
C GLU A 246 -7.97 -15.48 -1.54
N LEU A 247 -6.87 -15.77 -2.24
CA LEU A 247 -6.88 -15.96 -3.69
C LEU A 247 -7.83 -17.12 -4.07
N LEU A 248 -7.77 -18.24 -3.36
CA LEU A 248 -8.62 -19.40 -3.60
C LEU A 248 -10.11 -19.10 -3.36
N ARG A 249 -10.44 -18.28 -2.35
CA ARG A 249 -11.83 -17.84 -2.07
C ARG A 249 -12.39 -16.99 -3.21
N LYS A 250 -11.63 -16.01 -3.69
CA LYS A 250 -12.07 -15.04 -4.70
C LYS A 250 -11.96 -15.54 -6.14
N SER A 251 -11.12 -16.54 -6.40
CA SER A 251 -10.87 -17.03 -7.76
C SER A 251 -12.14 -17.63 -8.40
N SER A 252 -12.38 -17.28 -9.66
CA SER A 252 -13.42 -17.90 -10.49
C SER A 252 -13.01 -19.29 -11.00
N ASP A 253 -11.71 -19.62 -10.99
CA ASP A 253 -11.17 -20.90 -11.45
C ASP A 253 -10.57 -21.70 -10.27
N LYS A 254 -11.42 -21.96 -9.27
CA LYS A 254 -11.04 -22.78 -8.10
C LYS A 254 -10.53 -24.16 -8.51
N SER A 255 -11.08 -24.74 -9.58
CA SER A 255 -10.72 -26.07 -10.06
C SER A 255 -9.25 -26.18 -10.47
N LYS A 256 -8.72 -25.17 -11.17
CA LYS A 256 -7.31 -25.08 -11.53
C LYS A 256 -6.42 -24.90 -10.31
N LEU A 257 -6.82 -24.07 -9.35
CA LEU A 257 -6.05 -23.88 -8.11
C LEU A 257 -6.03 -25.14 -7.24
N VAL A 258 -7.16 -25.83 -7.08
CA VAL A 258 -7.24 -27.12 -6.38
C VAL A 258 -6.37 -28.18 -7.05
N SER A 259 -6.32 -28.21 -8.38
CA SER A 259 -5.43 -29.12 -9.11
C SER A 259 -3.95 -28.86 -8.80
N GLN A 260 -3.55 -27.58 -8.66
CA GLN A 260 -2.19 -27.24 -8.22
C GLN A 260 -1.89 -27.69 -6.79
N ILE A 261 -2.86 -27.61 -5.87
CA ILE A 261 -2.72 -28.14 -4.51
C ILE A 261 -2.54 -29.67 -4.56
N ALA A 262 -3.42 -30.37 -5.28
CA ALA A 262 -3.40 -31.83 -5.40
C ALA A 262 -2.06 -32.35 -5.93
N ASN A 263 -1.47 -31.66 -6.91
CA ASN A 263 -0.16 -32.00 -7.48
C ASN A 263 1.01 -31.92 -6.47
N ARG A 264 0.82 -31.23 -5.33
CA ARG A 264 1.83 -31.11 -4.27
C ARG A 264 1.53 -31.95 -3.02
N MET A 265 0.39 -32.64 -2.96
CA MET A 265 -0.05 -33.39 -1.78
C MET A 265 0.86 -34.57 -1.41
N SER A 266 1.64 -35.10 -2.35
CA SER A 266 2.60 -36.18 -2.12
C SER A 266 3.91 -35.73 -1.46
N THR A 267 4.02 -34.47 -1.05
CA THR A 267 5.17 -33.95 -0.30
C THR A 267 5.42 -34.76 0.98
N GLN A 268 6.70 -34.90 1.35
CA GLN A 268 7.12 -35.53 2.60
C GLN A 268 7.12 -34.54 3.78
N ASP A 269 7.09 -33.23 3.51
CA ASP A 269 6.97 -32.23 4.59
C ASP A 269 5.55 -32.26 5.17
N THR A 270 5.43 -32.81 6.38
CA THR A 270 4.16 -32.92 7.10
C THR A 270 3.50 -31.56 7.31
N ARG A 271 4.27 -30.51 7.63
CA ARG A 271 3.72 -29.17 7.90
C ARG A 271 3.18 -28.54 6.62
N PHE A 272 3.90 -28.71 5.51
CA PHE A 272 3.42 -28.23 4.22
C PHE A 272 2.17 -29.00 3.78
N ARG A 273 2.17 -30.33 3.93
CA ARG A 273 0.99 -31.18 3.67
C ARG A 273 -0.24 -30.76 4.49
N GLU A 274 -0.07 -30.46 5.78
CA GLU A 274 -1.16 -29.93 6.61
C GLU A 274 -1.69 -28.59 6.10
N ALA A 275 -0.80 -27.69 5.66
CA ALA A 275 -1.21 -26.42 5.06
C ALA A 275 -1.98 -26.62 3.75
N LEU A 276 -1.57 -27.56 2.90
CA LEU A 276 -2.30 -27.92 1.69
C LEU A 276 -3.69 -28.49 2.01
N ILE A 277 -3.84 -29.30 3.05
CA ILE A 277 -5.15 -29.79 3.52
C ILE A 277 -6.04 -28.63 3.95
N ARG A 278 -5.50 -27.64 4.70
CA ARG A 278 -6.25 -26.44 5.07
C ARG A 278 -6.71 -25.65 3.84
N LEU A 279 -5.86 -25.50 2.82
CA LEU A 279 -6.25 -24.87 1.55
C LEU A 279 -7.35 -25.65 0.82
N MET A 280 -7.30 -26.99 0.78
CA MET A 280 -8.37 -27.79 0.17
C MET A 280 -9.71 -27.61 0.90
N SER A 281 -9.69 -27.51 2.23
CA SER A 281 -10.88 -27.21 3.02
C SER A 281 -11.47 -25.84 2.68
N VAL A 282 -10.63 -24.83 2.40
CA VAL A 282 -11.08 -23.50 1.95
C VAL A 282 -11.75 -23.57 0.57
N ALA A 283 -11.28 -24.43 -0.34
CA ALA A 283 -11.93 -24.62 -1.64
C ALA A 283 -13.28 -25.36 -1.56
N GLY A 284 -13.42 -26.30 -0.61
CA GLY A 284 -14.62 -27.10 -0.42
C GLY A 284 -15.73 -26.44 0.42
N GLY A 285 -15.39 -25.39 1.18
CA GLY A 285 -16.34 -24.60 1.94
C GLY A 285 -17.25 -23.79 1.03
N ARG A 286 -18.53 -24.15 1.00
CA ARG A 286 -19.62 -23.35 0.44
C ARG A 286 -19.98 -22.20 1.38
#